data_AF-A0A0A3IM52-F1
#
_entry.id   AF-A0A0A3IM52-F1
#
_cell.length_a   1.000
_cell.length_b   1.000
_cell.length_c   1.000
_cell.angle_alpha   90.00
_cell.angle_beta   90.00
_cell.angle_gamma   90.00
#
_symmetry.space_group_name_H-M   'P 1'
#
loop_
_entity.id
_entity.type
_entity.pdbx_description
1 polymer ?
#
loop_
_entity_poly.entity_id
_entity_poly.type
_entity_poly.pdbx_seq_one_letter_code
_entity_poly.pdbx_strand_id
1 'polypeptide(L)' 'MQVGIWVSIVISAMISFFIASLFKQPLHWYLFVLIICIGFFINTIILILRTKEDQEKNEA' A
#
# COMPACT_ATOMS: atom_id res chain seq x y z
N MET A 1 -13.48 7.91 -0.99
CA MET A 1 -12.33 7.01 -0.76
C MET A 1 -12.17 6.13 -1.99
N GLN A 2 -11.07 6.31 -2.71
CA GLN A 2 -10.90 5.77 -4.04
C GLN A 2 -10.56 4.28 -3.94
N VAL A 3 -11.52 3.39 -4.25
CA VAL A 3 -11.34 1.93 -4.31
C VAL A 3 -10.07 1.54 -5.09
N GLY A 4 -9.68 2.38 -6.06
CA GLY A 4 -8.44 2.23 -6.83
C GLY A 4 -7.16 2.18 -6.00
N ILE A 5 -7.06 2.86 -4.86
CA ILE A 5 -5.84 2.84 -4.03
C ILE A 5 -5.72 1.52 -3.26
N TRP A 6 -6.84 0.96 -2.80
CA TRP A 6 -6.84 -0.36 -2.18
C TRP A 6 -6.47 -1.44 -3.19
N VAL A 7 -7.02 -1.33 -4.40
CA VAL A 7 -6.72 -2.25 -5.51
C VAL A 7 -5.25 -2.15 -5.93
N SER A 8 -4.64 -0.95 -5.96
CA SER A 8 -3.23 -0.80 -6.34
C SER A 8 -2.28 -1.46 -5.34
N ILE A 9 -2.56 -1.37 -4.04
CA ILE A 9 -1.76 -2.03 -2.99
C ILE A 9 -1.77 -3.56 -3.17
N VAL A 10 -2.95 -4.14 -3.42
CA VAL A 10 -3.09 -5.59 -3.62
C VAL A 10 -2.38 -6.05 -4.89
N ILE A 11 -2.51 -5.30 -5.99
CA ILE A 11 -1.81 -5.60 -7.25
C ILE A 11 -0.29 -5.51 -7.08
N SER A 12 0.22 -4.47 -6.41
CA SER A 12 1.65 -4.35 -6.13
C SER A 12 2.18 -5.51 -5.28
N ALA A 13 1.42 -5.95 -4.29
CA ALA A 13 1.78 -7.12 -3.47
C ALA A 13 1.82 -8.41 -4.31
N MET A 14 0.83 -8.62 -5.18
CA MET A 14 0.81 -9.77 -6.11
C MET A 14 2.01 -9.78 -7.07
N ILE A 15 2.35 -8.63 -7.64
CA ILE A 15 3.51 -8.51 -8.56
C ILE A 15 4.82 -8.81 -7.82
N SER A 16 4.97 -8.31 -6.60
CA SER A 16 6.17 -8.56 -5.77
C SER A 16 6.34 -10.05 -5.48
N PHE A 17 5.25 -10.75 -5.15
CA PHE A 17 5.25 -12.20 -4.95
C PHE A 17 5.51 -12.99 -6.23
N PHE A 18 4.95 -12.55 -7.36
CA PHE A 18 5.19 -13.15 -8.67
C PHE A 18 6.68 -13.07 -9.06
N ILE A 19 7.30 -11.91 -8.87
CA ILE A 19 8.74 -11.70 -9.10
C ILE A 19 9.55 -12.62 -8.18
N ALA A 20 9.26 -12.63 -6.87
CA ALA A 20 9.98 -13.48 -5.92
C ALA A 20 9.87 -14.99 -6.26
N SER A 21 8.73 -15.42 -6.81
CA SER A 21 8.56 -16.79 -7.32
C SER A 21 9.45 -17.10 -8.52
N LEU A 22 9.70 -16.14 -9.42
CA LEU A 22 10.61 -16.34 -10.56
C LEU A 22 12.07 -16.55 -10.10
N PHE A 23 12.46 -15.90 -9.01
CA PHE A 23 13.80 -16.05 -8.42
C PHE A 23 13.95 -17.31 -7.53
N LYS A 24 12.94 -18.19 -7.48
CA LYS A 24 12.91 -19.39 -6.60
C LYS A 24 13.18 -19.05 -5.13
N GLN A 25 12.87 -17.84 -4.71
CA GLN A 25 13.09 -17.42 -3.34
C GLN A 25 12.07 -18.12 -2.44
N PRO A 26 12.47 -18.64 -1.26
CA PRO A 26 11.52 -19.25 -0.33
C PRO A 26 10.47 -18.21 0.08
N LEU A 27 9.27 -18.35 -0.48
CA LEU A 27 8.14 -17.49 -0.19
C LEU A 27 7.54 -17.88 1.15
N HIS A 28 7.91 -17.14 2.19
CA HIS A 28 7.21 -17.27 3.46
C HIS A 28 5.91 -16.46 3.43
N TRP A 29 4.80 -17.11 3.76
CA TRP A 29 3.46 -16.51 3.74
C TRP A 29 3.35 -15.25 4.62
N TYR A 30 4.11 -15.15 5.71
CA TYR A 30 4.09 -13.97 6.57
C TYR A 30 4.62 -12.70 5.87
N LEU A 31 5.52 -12.84 4.87
CA LEU A 31 6.01 -11.71 4.08
C LEU A 31 4.90 -11.09 3.24
N PHE A 32 3.94 -11.91 2.77
CA PHE A 32 2.77 -11.43 2.03
C PHE A 32 1.92 -10.51 2.91
N VAL A 33 1.60 -11.01 4.12
CA VAL A 33 0.81 -10.27 5.10
C VAL A 33 1.53 -8.99 5.52
N LEU A 34 2.86 -9.05 5.69
CA LEU A 34 3.67 -7.89 6.03
C LEU A 34 3.61 -6.80 4.94
N ILE A 35 3.73 -7.16 3.67
CA ILE A 35 3.66 -6.22 2.54
C ILE A 35 2.28 -5.55 2.49
N ILE A 36 1.20 -6.29 2.70
CA ILE A 36 -0.16 -5.73 2.75
C ILE A 36 -0.29 -4.73 3.91
N CYS A 37 0.19 -5.09 5.11
CA CYS A 37 0.19 -4.20 6.28
C CYS A 37 0.98 -2.91 6.03
N ILE A 38 2.16 -3.00 5.42
CA ILE A 38 2.99 -1.83 5.08
C ILE A 38 2.26 -0.93 4.06
N GLY A 39 1.68 -1.51 3.01
CA GLY A 39 0.92 -0.76 2.01
C GLY A 39 -0.26 -0.01 2.62
N PHE A 40 -0.98 -0.67 3.55
CA PHE A 40 -2.08 -0.04 4.29
C PHE A 40 -1.59 1.10 5.20
N PHE A 41 -0.47 0.90 5.89
CA PHE A 41 0.12 1.91 6.76
C PHE A 41 0.55 3.16 5.97
N ILE A 42 1.25 2.99 4.85
CA ILE A 42 1.66 4.11 3.99
C ILE A 42 0.43 4.86 3.45
N ASN A 43 -0.59 4.14 2.98
CA ASN A 43 -1.83 4.77 2.52
C ASN A 43 -2.53 5.58 3.62
N THR A 44 -2.48 5.11 4.86
CA THR A 44 -3.02 5.83 6.02
C THR A 44 -2.26 7.14 6.27
N ILE A 45 -0.92 7.10 6.20
CA ILE A 45 -0.09 8.31 6.33
C ILE A 45 -0.42 9.33 5.23
N ILE A 46 -0.52 8.87 3.98
CA ILE A 46 -0.88 9.72 2.84
C ILE A 46 -2.25 10.36 3.04
N LEU A 47 -3.24 9.60 3.54
CA LEU A 47 -4.58 10.12 3.81
C LEU A 47 -4.55 11.22 4.88
N ILE A 48 -3.79 11.02 5.97
CA ILE A 48 -3.64 12.00 7.05
C ILE A 48 -2.99 13.28 6.53
N LEU A 49 -1.90 13.15 5.76
CA LEU A 49 -1.21 14.30 5.14
C LEU A 49 -2.15 15.07 4.20
N ARG A 50 -2.84 14.36 3.30
CA ARG A 50 -3.77 14.98 2.35
C ARG A 50 -4.93 15.69 3.04
N THR A 51 -5.46 15.09 4.11
CA THR A 51 -6.53 15.70 4.91
C THR A 51 -6.05 16.98 5.58
N LYS A 52 -4.81 17.02 6.10
CA LYS A 52 -4.22 18.25 6.64
C LYS A 52 -4.07 19.34 5.57
N GLU A 53 -3.54 18.98 4.40
CA GLU A 53 -3.33 19.90 3.28
C GLU A 53 -4.65 20.51 2.76
N ASP A 54 -5.70 19.69 2.65
CA ASP A 54 -7.04 20.13 2.25
C ASP A 54 -7.71 21.04 3.31
N GLN A 55 -7.44 20.85 4.61
CA GLN A 55 -7.93 21.73 5.68
C GLN A 55 -7.22 23.09 5.63
N GLU A 56 -5.89 23.09 5.51
CA GLU A 56 -5.07 24.31 5.49
C GLU A 56 -5.40 25.21 4.28
N LYS A 57 -5.78 24.61 3.15
CA LYS A 57 -6.16 25.32 1.93
C LYS A 57 -7.58 25.90 1.94
N ASN A 58 -8.48 25.40 2.79
CA ASN A 58 -9.84 25.93 2.93
C ASN A 58 -9.96 27.02 4.01
N GLU A 59 -8.91 27.22 4.82
CA GLU A 59 -8.83 28.26 5.85
C GLU A 59 -8.05 29.52 5.42
N ALA A 60 -7.49 29.53 4.20
CA ALA A 60 -6.75 30.65 3.58
C ALA A 60 -7.56 31.33 2.47
#